data_AF-A0A377XMZ6-F1
#
_entry.id   AF-A0A377XMZ6-F1
#
_cell.length_a   1.000
_cell.length_b   1.000
_cell.length_c   1.000
_cell.angle_alpha   90.00
_cell.angle_beta   90.00
_cell.angle_gamma   90.00
#
_symmetry.space_group_name_H-M   'P 1'
#
loop_
_entity.id
_entity.type
_entity.pdbx_description
1 polymer ?
#
loop_
_entity_poly.entity_id
_entity_poly.type
_entity_poly.pdbx_seq_one_letter_code
_entity_poly.pdbx_strand_id
1 'polypeptide(L)' 'MLGEQKAMDVPFNVIGYTSKLIQDQQAKTIADVVSNDAGVQAVQGYGNFAETYRIRGFKLDGDDMTMGGLAGVVPRQ' A
#
# COMPACT_ATOMS: atom_id res chain seq x y z
N MET A 1 -3.86 11.87 19.92
CA MET A 1 -3.29 10.82 19.04
C MET A 1 -3.49 9.48 19.72
N LEU A 2 -3.85 8.42 18.99
CA LEU A 2 -4.23 7.15 19.60
C LEU A 2 -3.05 6.21 19.93
N GLY A 3 -1.80 6.66 19.74
CA GLY A 3 -0.60 5.84 19.97
C GLY A 3 -0.56 4.63 19.03
N GLU A 4 0.37 3.71 19.28
CA GLU A 4 0.36 2.41 18.62
C GLU A 4 -0.76 1.55 19.20
N GLN A 5 -1.60 1.00 18.32
CA GLN A 5 -2.71 0.11 18.68
C GLN A 5 -2.66 -1.14 17.83
N LYS A 6 -3.19 -2.26 18.35
CA LYS A 6 -3.31 -3.48 17.55
C LYS A 6 -4.39 -3.27 16.50
N ALA A 7 -4.19 -3.85 15.31
CA ALA A 7 -5.17 -3.80 14.22
C ALA A 7 -6.56 -4.34 14.64
N MET A 8 -6.62 -5.30 15.56
CA MET A 8 -7.88 -5.86 16.07
C MET A 8 -8.66 -4.91 16.99
N ASP A 9 -7.99 -3.91 17.56
CA ASP A 9 -8.55 -3.01 18.58
C ASP A 9 -9.09 -1.70 17.96
N VAL A 10 -8.94 -1.51 16.64
CA VAL A 10 -9.38 -0.31 15.92
C VAL A 10 -10.59 -0.59 15.03
N PRO A 11 -11.54 0.35 14.89
CA PRO A 11 -12.74 0.18 14.06
C PRO A 11 -12.46 0.44 12.56
N PHE A 12 -11.32 -0.01 12.05
CA PHE A 12 -10.90 0.13 10.66
C PHE A 12 -10.46 -1.23 10.11
N ASN A 13 -10.60 -1.44 8.80
CA ASN A 13 -9.98 -2.59 8.16
C ASN A 13 -8.50 -2.26 7.91
N VAL A 14 -7.61 -2.98 8.60
CA VAL A 14 -6.16 -2.80 8.53
C VAL A 14 -5.52 -4.13 8.15
N ILE A 15 -4.70 -4.12 7.10
CA ILE A 15 -3.91 -5.27 6.65
C ILE A 15 -2.44 -4.89 6.72
N GLY A 16 -1.63 -5.72 7.39
CA GLY A 16 -0.20 -5.54 7.54
C GLY A 16 0.57 -6.59 6.73
N TYR A 17 1.59 -6.14 6.00
CA TYR A 17 2.47 -6.99 5.21
C TYR A 17 3.87 -7.03 5.86
N THR A 18 4.46 -8.21 5.96
CA THR A 18 5.75 -8.40 6.63
C THR A 18 6.90 -8.46 5.61
N SER A 19 8.11 -8.16 6.06
CA SER A 19 9.33 -8.34 5.23
C SER A 19 9.49 -9.77 4.74
N LYS A 20 9.12 -10.77 5.56
CA LYS A 20 9.11 -12.18 5.16
C LYS A 20 8.17 -12.41 3.97
N LEU A 21 6.96 -11.88 4.01
CA LEU A 21 6.01 -12.04 2.90
C LEU A 21 6.54 -11.39 1.62
N ILE A 22 7.10 -10.18 1.72
CA ILE A 22 7.70 -9.47 0.58
C ILE A 22 8.80 -10.31 -0.07
N GLN A 23 9.67 -10.92 0.76
CA GLN A 23 10.73 -11.82 0.29
C GLN A 23 10.20 -13.11 -0.32
N ASP A 24 9.23 -13.75 0.34
CA ASP A 24 8.63 -15.01 -0.12
C ASP A 24 7.92 -14.83 -1.48
N GLN A 25 7.30 -13.67 -1.73
CA GLN A 25 6.69 -13.31 -3.01
C GLN A 25 7.69 -12.87 -4.08
N GLN A 26 8.94 -12.59 -3.69
CA GLN A 26 9.93 -11.95 -4.55
C GLN A 26 9.41 -10.63 -5.16
N ALA A 27 8.64 -9.88 -4.38
CA ALA A 27 7.99 -8.65 -4.81
C ALA A 27 9.03 -7.60 -5.24
N LYS A 28 8.82 -6.98 -6.40
CA LYS A 28 9.66 -5.90 -6.93
C LYS A 28 9.01 -4.55 -6.76
N THR A 29 7.68 -4.51 -6.69
CA THR A 29 6.91 -3.29 -6.50
C THR A 29 5.90 -3.44 -5.35
N ILE A 30 5.25 -2.34 -4.96
CA ILE A 30 4.24 -2.42 -3.90
C ILE A 30 2.96 -3.07 -4.42
N ALA A 31 2.65 -2.94 -5.72
CA ALA A 31 1.57 -3.70 -6.35
C ALA A 31 1.74 -5.23 -6.19
N ASP A 32 2.96 -5.75 -6.29
CA ASP A 32 3.24 -7.18 -6.06
C ASP A 32 2.87 -7.58 -4.62
N VAL A 33 3.22 -6.74 -3.63
CA VAL A 33 2.98 -7.01 -2.21
C VAL A 33 1.49 -7.08 -1.90
N VAL A 34 0.72 -6.10 -2.38
CA VAL A 34 -0.72 -5.97 -2.10
C VAL A 34 -1.61 -6.82 -3.02
N SER A 35 -1.02 -7.58 -3.95
CA SER A 35 -1.75 -8.41 -4.91
C SER A 35 -2.67 -9.47 -4.28
N ASN A 36 -2.45 -9.83 -3.02
CA ASN A 36 -3.26 -10.81 -2.29
C ASN A 36 -4.50 -10.20 -1.62
N ASP A 37 -4.68 -8.87 -1.67
CA ASP A 37 -5.84 -8.19 -1.12
C ASP A 37 -6.90 -7.92 -2.20
N ALA A 38 -8.03 -8.63 -2.12
CA ALA A 38 -9.15 -8.47 -3.05
C ALA A 38 -9.78 -7.06 -3.04
N GLY A 39 -9.53 -6.26 -2.00
CA GLY A 39 -9.95 -4.86 -1.90
C GLY A 39 -9.05 -3.87 -2.65
N VAL A 40 -7.92 -4.34 -3.17
CA VAL A 40 -6.90 -3.52 -3.86
C VAL A 40 -6.73 -4.02 -5.29
N GLN A 41 -6.71 -3.10 -6.23
CA GLN A 41 -6.42 -3.39 -7.62
C GLN A 41 -5.31 -2.48 -8.12
N ALA A 42 -4.23 -3.04 -8.64
CA ALA A 42 -3.24 -2.27 -9.38
C ALA A 42 -3.86 -1.81 -10.69
N VAL A 43 -3.86 -0.50 -10.95
CA VAL A 43 -4.57 0.09 -12.12
C VAL A 43 -3.59 0.52 -13.23
N GLN A 44 -2.31 0.24 -13.06
CA GLN A 44 -1.17 0.48 -13.96
C GLN A 44 -1.14 1.84 -14.70
N GLY A 45 -0.13 2.67 -14.41
CA GLY A 45 0.28 3.74 -15.31
C GLY A 45 1.07 3.16 -16.48
N TYR A 46 0.44 2.88 -17.62
CA TYR A 46 1.13 2.33 -18.79
C TYR A 46 2.33 3.24 -19.19
N GLY A 47 3.54 2.68 -19.24
CA GLY A 47 4.75 3.37 -19.71
C GLY A 47 5.52 4.23 -18.70
N ASN A 48 5.09 4.30 -17.43
CA ASN A 48 5.78 5.03 -16.35
C ASN A 48 6.01 4.12 -15.14
N PHE A 49 7.01 4.43 -14.31
CA PHE A 49 7.26 3.74 -13.04
C PHE A 49 6.20 4.07 -11.97
N ALA A 50 5.20 4.89 -12.31
CA ALA A 50 4.10 5.26 -11.44
C ALA A 50 3.16 4.07 -11.15
N GLU A 51 3.04 3.73 -9.87
CA GLU A 51 2.01 2.82 -9.37
C GLU A 51 0.75 3.60 -8.99
N THR A 52 -0.40 3.13 -9.44
CA THR A 52 -1.72 3.64 -9.06
C THR A 52 -2.56 2.48 -8.58
N TYR A 53 -3.29 2.71 -7.50
CA TYR A 53 -4.11 1.70 -6.84
C TYR A 53 -5.57 2.10 -6.90
N ARG A 54 -6.44 1.10 -7.00
CA ARG A 54 -7.86 1.25 -6.72
C ARG A 54 -8.18 0.49 -5.44
N ILE A 55 -8.35 1.22 -4.35
CA ILE A 55 -8.70 0.66 -3.04
C ILE A 55 -10.18 0.92 -2.80
N ARG A 56 -10.98 -0.16 -2.72
CA ARG A 56 -12.44 -0.07 -2.55
C ARG A 56 -13.15 0.85 -3.57
N GLY A 57 -12.66 0.89 -4.81
CA GLY A 57 -13.19 1.77 -5.89
C GLY A 57 -12.51 3.14 -5.98
N PHE A 58 -11.79 3.52 -4.92
CA PHE A 58 -10.89 4.67 -4.70
C PHE A 58 -9.63 4.70 -5.56
N LYS A 59 -9.49 5.54 -6.60
CA LYS A 59 -8.19 5.74 -7.25
C LYS A 59 -7.26 6.52 -6.30
N LEU A 60 -6.09 5.96 -6.01
CA LEU A 60 -5.01 6.52 -5.21
C LEU A 60 -3.70 6.39 -6.00
N ASP A 61 -2.80 7.35 -5.84
CA ASP A 61 -1.50 7.32 -6.50
C ASP A 61 -0.35 7.35 -5.48
N GLY A 62 0.89 7.42 -5.99
CA GLY A 62 2.08 7.44 -5.13
C GLY A 62 2.15 8.64 -4.18
N ASP A 63 1.48 9.76 -4.48
CA ASP A 63 1.50 10.95 -3.62
C ASP A 63 0.65 10.74 -2.35
N ASP A 64 -0.32 9.83 -2.40
CA ASP A 64 -1.17 9.45 -1.27
C ASP A 64 -0.45 8.50 -0.27
N MET A 65 0.77 8.07 -0.58
CA MET A 65 1.54 7.16 0.28
C MET A 65 2.29 7.91 1.38
N THR A 66 2.39 7.29 2.55
CA THR A 66 3.18 7.81 3.68
C THR A 66 4.35 6.89 4.02
N MET A 67 5.48 7.45 4.43
CA MET A 67 6.62 6.70 4.96
C MET A 67 6.82 7.07 6.43
N GLY A 68 6.77 6.08 7.33
CA GLY A 68 6.81 6.33 8.77
C GLY A 68 5.67 7.22 9.28
N GLY A 69 4.53 7.26 8.56
CA GLY A 69 3.39 8.13 8.86
C GLY A 69 3.51 9.56 8.34
N LEU A 70 4.61 9.92 7.67
CA LEU A 70 4.78 11.23 7.04
C LEU A 70 4.30 11.20 5.59
N ALA A 71 3.45 12.13 5.20
CA ALA A 71 3.01 12.31 3.81
C ALA A 71 4.02 13.16 3.01
N GLY A 72 4.06 12.97 1.68
CA GLY A 72 4.89 13.78 0.77
C GLY A 72 6.39 13.50 0.81
N VAL A 73 6.82 12.48 1.56
CA VAL A 73 8.24 12.05 1.64
C VAL A 73 8.55 10.86 0.73
N VAL A 74 7.54 10.19 0.22
CA VAL A 74 7.71 9.08 -0.74
C VAL A 74 8.07 9.71 -2.09
N PRO A 75 9.18 9.30 -2.73
CA PRO A 75 9.53 9.80 -4.06
C PRO A 75 8.44 9.46 -5.07
N ARG A 76 8.10 10.44 -5.92
CA ARG A 76 7.24 10.21 -7.08
C ARG A 76 7.92 9.21 -8.01
N GLN A 77 7.23 8.10 -8.26
CA GLN A 77 7.62 7.07 -9.24
C GLN A 77 6.96 7.36 -10.59
#